data_AF-A0A4R6U0Z7-F1
#
_entry.id   AF-A0A4R6U0Z7-F1
#
_cell.length_a   1.000
_cell.length_b   1.000
_cell.length_c   1.000
_cell.angle_alpha   90.00
_cell.angle_beta   90.00
_cell.angle_gamma   90.00
#
_symmetry.space_group_name_H-M   'P 1'
#
loop_
_entity.id
_entity.type
_entity.pdbx_description
1 polymer ?
#
loop_
_entity_poly.entity_id
_entity_poly.type
_entity_poly.pdbx_seq_one_letter_code
_entity_poly.pdbx_strand_id
1 'polypeptide(L)'
;MTTASNFDFLRPHNRLLAELGSLAEATLHIDPGAAQTRLRAFAEETVKSIYKEERLPRLPQANLYELLNDSVFTACANRSLLDLLHFLRMQGNDTAHGGLGDPARAMQALKSAHQLALYMAVSYYGHSASQLPVFTQPSDRTGSLQQSVASYEKQLQEQQQALQQLTEQLEQERSKQAALEAPAKPDQHKRQQHSQQVADSLHWDEATTRRLLIDSMLLQAGWNVENSQQVSLEYRLDFPHNPSGNGFADYVLWGDNGKPLAVVEAKKSGNVSLQAGREQARLYADALQTMTGQRPVIFYSNGYESFIWDDSQYNSYRPVYGFYSKDSLDYLINLLPGKRFRD
;
A
#
# COMPACT_ATOMS: atom_id res chain seq x y z
N MET A 1 -22.48 -15.95 -20.91
CA MET A 1 -23.02 -14.78 -20.20
C MET A 1 -21.84 -13.94 -19.76
N THR A 2 -21.69 -12.72 -20.27
CA THR A 2 -20.72 -11.75 -19.75
C THR A 2 -21.17 -11.37 -18.35
N THR A 3 -20.51 -11.94 -17.35
CA THR A 3 -20.65 -11.50 -15.95
C THR A 3 -20.33 -10.01 -15.89
N ALA A 4 -21.21 -9.22 -15.29
CA ALA A 4 -20.97 -7.81 -15.03
C ALA A 4 -19.66 -7.65 -14.23
N SER A 5 -18.86 -6.66 -14.61
CA SER A 5 -17.59 -6.34 -13.96
C SER A 5 -17.82 -5.82 -12.54
N ASN A 6 -16.86 -6.07 -11.63
CA ASN A 6 -16.88 -5.52 -10.27
C ASN A 6 -16.87 -3.99 -10.23
N PHE A 7 -16.68 -3.30 -11.36
CA PHE A 7 -16.59 -1.85 -11.46
C PHE A 7 -17.71 -1.22 -12.31
N ASP A 8 -18.65 -2.02 -12.81
CA ASP A 8 -19.69 -1.53 -13.74
C ASP A 8 -20.59 -0.43 -13.12
N PHE A 9 -20.81 -0.46 -11.81
CA PHE A 9 -21.60 0.54 -11.09
C PHE A 9 -20.98 1.94 -11.11
N LEU A 10 -19.68 2.05 -11.38
CA LEU A 10 -19.01 3.34 -11.52
C LEU A 10 -19.30 4.02 -12.86
N ARG A 11 -19.68 3.25 -13.90
CA ARG A 11 -19.73 3.75 -15.29
C ARG A 11 -20.61 4.99 -15.50
N PRO A 12 -21.78 5.15 -14.83
CA PRO A 12 -22.59 6.36 -14.95
C PRO A 12 -21.94 7.63 -14.37
N HIS A 13 -21.01 7.48 -13.42
CA HIS A 13 -20.44 8.59 -12.65
C HIS A 13 -18.98 8.87 -13.02
N ASN A 14 -18.19 7.81 -13.18
CA ASN A 14 -16.81 7.87 -13.62
C ASN A 14 -16.50 6.67 -14.52
N ARG A 15 -16.64 6.92 -15.84
CA ARG A 15 -16.34 5.93 -16.86
C ARG A 15 -14.88 5.49 -16.82
N LEU A 16 -13.93 6.39 -16.57
CA LEU A 16 -12.51 6.06 -16.56
C LEU A 16 -12.17 5.02 -15.48
N LEU A 17 -12.67 5.21 -14.24
CA LEU A 17 -12.51 4.22 -13.18
C LEU A 17 -13.17 2.88 -13.53
N ALA A 18 -14.38 2.91 -14.10
CA ALA A 18 -15.10 1.69 -14.49
C ALA A 18 -14.31 0.87 -15.52
N GLU A 19 -13.77 1.52 -16.55
CA GLU A 19 -13.01 0.87 -17.61
C GLU A 19 -11.63 0.38 -17.12
N LEU A 20 -10.92 1.17 -16.30
CA LEU A 20 -9.64 0.75 -15.70
C LEU A 20 -9.79 -0.51 -14.85
N GLY A 21 -10.80 -0.55 -13.97
CA GLY A 21 -11.08 -1.69 -13.13
C GLY A 21 -11.54 -2.92 -13.93
N SER A 22 -12.44 -2.73 -14.91
CA SER A 22 -12.93 -3.81 -15.77
C SER A 22 -11.83 -4.44 -16.62
N LEU A 23 -10.91 -3.62 -17.12
CA LEU A 23 -9.75 -4.11 -17.86
C LEU A 23 -8.76 -4.85 -16.96
N ALA A 24 -8.48 -4.32 -15.76
CA ALA A 24 -7.63 -5.01 -14.81
C ALA A 24 -8.20 -6.37 -14.43
N GLU A 25 -9.52 -6.45 -14.24
CA GLU A 25 -10.25 -7.69 -14.00
C GLU A 25 -10.06 -8.70 -15.14
N ALA A 26 -10.22 -8.23 -16.38
CA ALA A 26 -10.16 -9.06 -17.57
C ALA A 26 -8.75 -9.58 -17.87
N THR A 27 -7.71 -8.81 -17.54
CA THR A 27 -6.31 -9.20 -17.79
C THR A 27 -5.66 -9.91 -16.61
N LEU A 28 -6.26 -9.95 -15.42
CA LEU A 28 -5.63 -10.41 -14.18
C LEU A 28 -4.92 -11.77 -14.30
N HIS A 29 -5.58 -12.77 -14.90
CA HIS A 29 -5.03 -14.12 -15.04
C HIS A 29 -4.20 -14.32 -16.30
N ILE A 30 -4.29 -13.38 -17.26
CA ILE A 30 -3.62 -13.45 -18.57
C ILE A 30 -2.26 -12.75 -18.48
N ASP A 31 -2.28 -11.54 -17.95
CA ASP A 31 -1.14 -10.65 -17.75
C ASP A 31 -1.33 -9.88 -16.43
N PRO A 32 -0.88 -10.49 -15.31
CA PRO A 32 -0.95 -9.87 -13.98
C PRO A 32 -0.23 -8.51 -13.93
N GLY A 33 0.88 -8.36 -14.65
CA GLY A 33 1.64 -7.13 -14.71
C GLY A 33 0.84 -5.98 -15.32
N ALA A 34 0.16 -6.25 -16.43
CA ALA A 34 -0.72 -5.27 -17.07
C ALA A 34 -1.99 -5.00 -16.25
N ALA A 35 -2.48 -5.95 -15.47
CA ALA A 35 -3.56 -5.70 -14.50
C ALA A 35 -3.09 -4.77 -13.37
N GLN A 36 -1.92 -5.01 -12.77
CA GLN A 36 -1.36 -4.15 -11.72
C GLN A 36 -1.07 -2.73 -12.21
N THR A 37 -0.57 -2.58 -13.45
CA THR A 37 -0.36 -1.27 -14.08
C THR A 37 -1.68 -0.49 -14.19
N ARG A 38 -2.76 -1.16 -14.60
CA ARG A 38 -4.10 -0.55 -14.67
C ARG A 38 -4.66 -0.20 -13.31
N LEU A 39 -4.41 -1.03 -12.29
CA LEU A 39 -4.84 -0.76 -10.91
C LEU A 39 -4.09 0.42 -10.29
N ARG A 40 -2.82 0.65 -10.66
CA ARG A 40 -2.11 1.89 -10.35
C ARG A 40 -2.77 3.09 -11.01
N ALA A 41 -3.09 3.01 -12.31
CA ALA A 41 -3.79 4.08 -13.00
C ALA A 41 -5.19 4.33 -12.40
N PHE A 42 -5.87 3.29 -11.91
CA PHE A 42 -7.12 3.42 -11.16
C PHE A 42 -6.92 4.22 -9.86
N ALA A 43 -5.85 3.96 -9.12
CA ALA A 43 -5.51 4.74 -7.93
C ALA A 43 -5.23 6.21 -8.29
N GLU A 44 -4.50 6.45 -9.38
CA GLU A 44 -4.23 7.80 -9.87
C GLU A 44 -5.52 8.56 -10.21
N GLU A 45 -6.41 7.94 -10.96
CA GLU A 45 -7.71 8.54 -11.29
C GLU A 45 -8.56 8.76 -10.05
N THR A 46 -8.53 7.83 -9.08
CA THR A 46 -9.24 7.98 -7.80
C THR A 46 -8.76 9.23 -7.06
N VAL A 47 -7.45 9.43 -6.94
CA VAL A 47 -6.86 10.64 -6.33
C VAL A 47 -7.29 11.88 -7.10
N LYS A 48 -7.13 11.89 -8.43
CA LYS A 48 -7.51 13.06 -9.25
C LYS A 48 -9.00 13.39 -9.15
N SER A 49 -9.86 12.39 -9.02
CA SER A 49 -11.28 12.58 -8.75
C SER A 49 -11.52 13.19 -7.37
N ILE A 50 -10.89 12.69 -6.31
CA ILE A 50 -11.03 13.27 -4.96
C ILE A 50 -10.57 14.73 -4.96
N TYR A 51 -9.42 15.05 -5.57
CA TYR A 51 -8.96 16.43 -5.72
C TYR A 51 -9.98 17.33 -6.42
N LYS A 52 -10.72 16.78 -7.40
CA LYS A 52 -11.79 17.49 -8.10
C LYS A 52 -13.03 17.69 -7.24
N GLU A 53 -13.56 16.64 -6.65
CA GLU A 53 -14.79 16.70 -5.86
C GLU A 53 -14.59 17.56 -4.60
N GLU A 54 -13.43 17.42 -3.95
CA GLU A 54 -13.06 18.20 -2.76
C GLU A 54 -12.53 19.60 -3.09
N ARG A 55 -12.30 19.93 -4.38
CA ARG A 55 -11.71 21.20 -4.82
C ARG A 55 -10.39 21.51 -4.11
N LEU A 56 -9.49 20.54 -4.08
CA LEU A 56 -8.18 20.69 -3.45
C LEU A 56 -7.19 21.37 -4.41
N PRO A 57 -6.27 22.20 -3.89
CA PRO A 57 -5.17 22.73 -4.68
C PRO A 57 -4.26 21.59 -5.13
N ARG A 58 -3.81 21.61 -6.39
CA ARG A 58 -2.82 20.64 -6.89
C ARG A 58 -1.72 21.34 -7.66
N LEU A 59 -0.48 20.88 -7.53
CA LEU A 59 0.59 21.37 -8.38
C LEU A 59 0.34 20.94 -9.83
N PRO A 60 0.64 21.79 -10.83
CA PRO A 60 0.60 21.39 -12.23
C PRO A 60 1.49 20.17 -12.47
N GLN A 61 0.97 19.16 -13.17
CA GLN A 61 1.71 17.94 -13.53
C GLN A 61 2.23 17.12 -12.34
N ALA A 62 1.66 17.30 -11.15
CA ALA A 62 2.03 16.51 -9.97
C ALA A 62 1.85 15.01 -10.26
N ASN A 63 2.87 14.22 -9.93
CA ASN A 63 2.77 12.77 -10.05
C ASN A 63 1.94 12.18 -8.90
N LEU A 64 1.54 10.90 -9.03
CA LEU A 64 0.72 10.24 -8.02
C LEU A 64 1.34 10.26 -6.61
N TYR A 65 2.67 10.12 -6.50
CA TYR A 65 3.33 10.15 -5.20
C TYR A 65 3.25 11.55 -4.56
N GLU A 66 3.46 12.61 -5.35
CA GLU A 66 3.34 13.99 -4.86
C GLU A 66 1.92 14.31 -4.39
N LEU A 67 0.89 13.88 -5.13
CA LEU A 67 -0.51 14.08 -4.74
C LEU A 67 -0.85 13.32 -3.45
N LEU A 68 -0.39 12.08 -3.30
CA LEU A 68 -0.69 11.29 -2.10
C LEU A 68 0.00 11.81 -0.83
N ASN A 69 1.17 12.44 -0.98
CA ASN A 69 1.91 13.01 0.15
C ASN A 69 1.64 14.51 0.36
N ASP A 70 0.73 15.11 -0.40
CA ASP A 70 0.37 16.51 -0.22
C ASP A 70 -0.25 16.75 1.16
N SER A 71 0.19 17.84 1.81
CA SER A 71 -0.23 18.16 3.18
C SER A 71 -1.73 18.43 3.31
N VAL A 72 -2.37 18.98 2.27
CA VAL A 72 -3.81 19.28 2.29
C VAL A 72 -4.60 18.01 2.06
N PHE A 73 -4.18 17.17 1.11
CA PHE A 73 -4.82 15.89 0.85
C PHE A 73 -4.77 14.96 2.07
N THR A 74 -3.59 14.82 2.66
CA THR A 74 -3.38 14.00 3.87
C THR A 74 -4.10 14.53 5.11
N ALA A 75 -4.40 15.84 5.15
CA ALA A 75 -5.21 16.44 6.22
C ALA A 75 -6.72 16.23 6.01
N CYS A 76 -7.18 15.99 4.78
CA CYS A 76 -8.61 15.80 4.45
C CYS A 76 -9.01 14.33 4.33
N ALA A 77 -8.07 13.41 4.11
CA ALA A 77 -8.33 11.99 3.90
C ALA A 77 -8.19 11.17 5.19
N ASN A 78 -8.99 10.10 5.31
CA ASN A 78 -8.76 9.05 6.30
C ASN A 78 -7.49 8.23 5.95
N ARG A 79 -6.89 7.62 6.97
CA ARG A 79 -5.63 6.85 6.84
C ARG A 79 -5.77 5.59 6.00
N SER A 80 -6.84 4.81 6.14
CA SER A 80 -7.07 3.61 5.34
C SER A 80 -7.26 3.92 3.85
N LEU A 81 -7.86 5.08 3.52
CA LEU A 81 -7.93 5.56 2.13
C LEU A 81 -6.53 5.78 1.56
N LEU A 82 -5.69 6.52 2.29
CA LEU A 82 -4.30 6.75 1.91
C LEU A 82 -3.53 5.43 1.78
N ASP A 83 -3.71 4.51 2.73
CA ASP A 83 -3.02 3.21 2.73
C ASP A 83 -3.36 2.40 1.47
N LEU A 84 -4.64 2.29 1.12
CA LEU A 84 -5.08 1.56 -0.07
C LEU A 84 -4.53 2.20 -1.36
N LEU A 85 -4.48 3.53 -1.43
CA LEU A 85 -3.92 4.24 -2.59
C LEU A 85 -2.41 4.05 -2.72
N HIS A 86 -1.67 4.15 -1.61
CA HIS A 86 -0.23 3.87 -1.59
C HIS A 86 0.06 2.40 -1.91
N PHE A 87 -0.78 1.47 -1.45
CA PHE A 87 -0.67 0.05 -1.77
C PHE A 87 -0.76 -0.17 -3.29
N LEU A 88 -1.81 0.34 -3.95
CA LEU A 88 -1.95 0.21 -5.41
C LEU A 88 -0.80 0.88 -6.18
N ARG A 89 -0.33 2.05 -5.70
CA ARG A 89 0.85 2.71 -6.27
C ARG A 89 2.07 1.80 -6.23
N MET A 90 2.37 1.19 -5.08
CA MET A 90 3.53 0.29 -4.91
C MET A 90 3.38 -1.00 -5.72
N GLN A 91 2.19 -1.57 -5.78
CA GLN A 91 1.93 -2.80 -6.52
C GLN A 91 2.13 -2.65 -8.04
N GLY A 92 1.86 -1.47 -8.59
CA GLY A 92 2.08 -1.19 -10.02
C GLY A 92 3.41 -0.52 -10.37
N ASN A 93 4.29 -0.23 -9.41
CA ASN A 93 5.59 0.40 -9.69
C ASN A 93 6.48 -0.52 -10.53
N ASP A 94 6.65 -1.77 -10.10
CA ASP A 94 7.57 -2.73 -10.74
C ASP A 94 7.08 -3.10 -12.14
N THR A 95 5.76 -3.23 -12.32
CA THR A 95 5.13 -3.66 -13.57
C THR A 95 5.04 -2.55 -14.60
N ALA A 96 4.92 -1.29 -14.17
CA ALA A 96 5.07 -0.13 -15.05
C ALA A 96 6.48 -0.05 -15.69
N HIS A 97 7.48 -0.70 -15.09
CA HIS A 97 8.84 -0.84 -15.61
C HIS A 97 9.13 -2.20 -16.27
N GLY A 98 8.08 -2.98 -16.61
CA GLY A 98 8.20 -4.23 -17.36
C GLY A 98 8.25 -5.52 -16.51
N GLY A 99 7.95 -5.44 -15.21
CA GLY A 99 7.78 -6.63 -14.38
C GLY A 99 6.57 -7.47 -14.82
N LEU A 100 6.73 -8.81 -14.82
CA LEU A 100 5.68 -9.78 -15.22
C LEU A 100 4.43 -9.74 -14.33
N GLY A 101 4.57 -9.17 -13.13
CA GLY A 101 3.53 -9.19 -12.10
C GLY A 101 3.37 -10.55 -11.44
N ASP A 102 2.46 -10.63 -10.48
CA ASP A 102 2.12 -11.85 -9.77
C ASP A 102 0.59 -11.96 -9.62
N PRO A 103 -0.04 -13.10 -9.95
CA PRO A 103 -1.50 -13.24 -9.90
C PRO A 103 -2.11 -13.01 -8.51
N ALA A 104 -1.44 -13.47 -7.44
CA ALA A 104 -1.95 -13.29 -6.09
C ALA A 104 -1.91 -11.80 -5.68
N ARG A 105 -0.82 -11.11 -6.01
CA ARG A 105 -0.68 -9.67 -5.81
C ARG A 105 -1.66 -8.87 -6.67
N ALA A 106 -1.87 -9.28 -7.93
CA ALA A 106 -2.85 -8.65 -8.81
C ALA A 106 -4.27 -8.82 -8.26
N MET A 107 -4.60 -9.99 -7.70
CA MET A 107 -5.88 -10.23 -7.01
C MET A 107 -6.06 -9.38 -5.76
N GLN A 108 -5.02 -9.24 -4.94
CA GLN A 108 -5.05 -8.38 -3.75
C GLN A 108 -5.22 -6.90 -4.16
N ALA A 109 -4.49 -6.45 -5.18
CA ALA A 109 -4.63 -5.11 -5.75
C ALA A 109 -6.04 -4.89 -6.35
N LEU A 110 -6.62 -5.88 -7.03
CA LEU A 110 -7.98 -5.77 -7.57
C LEU A 110 -9.02 -5.63 -6.44
N LYS A 111 -8.89 -6.40 -5.36
CA LYS A 111 -9.73 -6.26 -4.16
C LYS A 111 -9.61 -4.87 -3.54
N SER A 112 -8.39 -4.35 -3.40
CA SER A 112 -8.16 -3.00 -2.89
C SER A 112 -8.73 -1.91 -3.80
N ALA A 113 -8.60 -2.05 -5.12
CA ALA A 113 -9.21 -1.11 -6.07
C ALA A 113 -10.75 -1.15 -6.01
N HIS A 114 -11.34 -2.34 -5.81
CA HIS A 114 -12.77 -2.42 -5.59
C HIS A 114 -13.20 -1.76 -4.28
N GLN A 115 -12.43 -1.88 -3.18
CA GLN A 115 -12.69 -1.11 -1.97
C GLN A 115 -12.69 0.40 -2.25
N LEU A 116 -11.71 0.90 -3.00
CA LEU A 116 -11.68 2.31 -3.43
C LEU A 116 -12.86 2.69 -4.33
N ALA A 117 -13.32 1.78 -5.20
CA ALA A 117 -14.53 1.98 -6.00
C ALA A 117 -15.76 2.16 -5.11
N LEU A 118 -15.91 1.33 -4.06
CA LEU A 118 -16.97 1.46 -3.07
C LEU A 118 -16.88 2.80 -2.33
N TYR A 119 -15.68 3.21 -1.92
CA TYR A 119 -15.43 4.51 -1.28
C TYR A 119 -15.91 5.67 -2.17
N MET A 120 -15.54 5.67 -3.46
CA MET A 120 -15.98 6.71 -4.39
C MET A 120 -17.51 6.73 -4.55
N ALA A 121 -18.14 5.56 -4.61
CA ALA A 121 -19.58 5.45 -4.74
C ALA A 121 -20.34 6.00 -3.53
N VAL A 122 -19.88 5.69 -2.31
CA VAL A 122 -20.51 6.20 -1.08
C VAL A 122 -20.22 7.68 -0.88
N SER A 123 -18.97 8.11 -1.09
CA SER A 123 -18.56 9.48 -0.76
C SER A 123 -19.07 10.51 -1.78
N TYR A 124 -19.09 10.17 -3.08
CA TYR A 124 -19.31 11.16 -4.14
C TYR A 124 -20.47 10.86 -5.09
N TYR A 125 -20.89 9.61 -5.22
CA TYR A 125 -21.92 9.22 -6.20
C TYR A 125 -23.29 8.94 -5.58
N GLY A 126 -23.43 9.11 -4.25
CA GLY A 126 -24.70 9.03 -3.55
C GLY A 126 -25.22 7.61 -3.30
N HIS A 127 -24.35 6.60 -3.39
CA HIS A 127 -24.73 5.23 -3.06
C HIS A 127 -24.72 4.99 -1.55
N SER A 128 -25.63 4.15 -1.05
CA SER A 128 -25.53 3.59 0.30
C SER A 128 -24.58 2.40 0.31
N ALA A 129 -23.74 2.29 1.34
CA ALA A 129 -22.84 1.15 1.53
C ALA A 129 -23.58 -0.21 1.49
N SER A 130 -24.83 -0.24 1.96
CA SER A 130 -25.67 -1.45 1.98
C SER A 130 -26.20 -1.90 0.62
N GLN A 131 -26.13 -1.05 -0.41
CA GLN A 131 -26.67 -1.32 -1.75
C GLN A 131 -25.57 -1.69 -2.76
N LEU A 132 -24.31 -1.67 -2.33
CA LEU A 132 -23.18 -1.89 -3.22
C LEU A 132 -22.90 -3.38 -3.43
N PRO A 133 -22.42 -3.76 -4.63
CA PRO A 133 -22.12 -5.15 -4.93
C PRO A 133 -20.95 -5.66 -4.08
N VAL A 134 -21.03 -6.92 -3.69
CA VAL A 134 -19.93 -7.64 -3.05
C VAL A 134 -18.91 -8.06 -4.12
N PHE A 135 -17.62 -7.98 -3.78
CA PHE A 135 -16.54 -8.44 -4.65
C PHE A 135 -16.78 -9.88 -5.11
N THR A 136 -16.74 -10.09 -6.42
CA THR A 136 -16.77 -11.42 -7.02
C THR A 136 -15.43 -11.72 -7.66
N GLN A 137 -14.80 -12.83 -7.25
CA GLN A 137 -13.51 -13.22 -7.78
C GLN A 137 -13.61 -13.51 -9.29
N PRO A 138 -12.76 -12.89 -10.13
CA PRO A 138 -12.76 -13.14 -11.56
C PRO A 138 -12.40 -14.58 -11.87
N SER A 139 -13.23 -15.24 -12.68
CA SER A 139 -12.97 -16.59 -13.20
C SER A 139 -11.67 -16.61 -14.02
N ASP A 140 -10.84 -17.63 -13.81
CA ASP A 140 -9.70 -17.89 -14.69
C ASP A 140 -10.20 -18.39 -16.05
N ARG A 141 -9.96 -17.59 -17.10
CA ARG A 141 -10.38 -17.88 -18.47
C ARG A 141 -9.20 -18.19 -19.39
N THR A 142 -8.01 -18.41 -18.85
CA THR A 142 -6.79 -18.68 -19.65
C THR A 142 -6.96 -19.86 -20.60
N GLY A 143 -7.68 -20.91 -20.19
CA GLY A 143 -7.96 -22.09 -21.01
C GLY A 143 -8.93 -21.87 -22.18
N SER A 144 -9.81 -20.87 -22.15
CA SER A 144 -10.76 -20.60 -23.24
C SER A 144 -10.23 -19.60 -24.30
N LEU A 145 -9.06 -19.00 -24.05
CA LEU A 145 -8.42 -18.01 -24.93
C LEU A 145 -7.74 -18.61 -26.17
N GLN A 146 -7.55 -19.93 -26.22
CA GLN A 146 -6.88 -20.60 -27.34
C GLN A 146 -7.60 -20.41 -28.70
N GLN A 147 -8.83 -19.89 -28.74
CA GLN A 147 -9.61 -19.76 -29.97
C GLN A 147 -9.75 -18.35 -30.57
N SER A 148 -9.21 -17.26 -30.00
CA SER A 148 -9.07 -15.97 -30.74
C SER A 148 -8.20 -14.89 -30.06
N VAL A 149 -6.97 -15.25 -29.67
CA VAL A 149 -6.01 -14.32 -29.02
C VAL A 149 -5.88 -12.98 -29.76
N ALA A 150 -5.77 -13.01 -31.10
CA ALA A 150 -5.58 -11.81 -31.92
C ALA A 150 -6.76 -10.81 -31.88
N SER A 151 -8.02 -11.28 -31.83
CA SER A 151 -9.17 -10.36 -31.72
C SER A 151 -9.29 -9.77 -30.33
N TYR A 152 -8.93 -10.54 -29.31
CA TYR A 152 -8.92 -10.08 -27.93
C TYR A 152 -7.83 -9.04 -27.69
N GLU A 153 -6.62 -9.28 -28.19
CA GLU A 153 -5.50 -8.32 -28.18
C GLU A 153 -5.87 -7.02 -28.89
N LYS A 154 -6.49 -7.12 -30.07
CA LYS A 154 -6.95 -5.94 -30.82
C LYS A 154 -7.98 -5.14 -30.02
N GLN A 155 -8.97 -5.82 -29.43
CA GLN A 155 -9.97 -5.15 -28.59
C GLN A 155 -9.35 -4.50 -27.35
N LEU A 156 -8.37 -5.15 -26.73
CA LEU A 156 -7.65 -4.61 -25.58
C LEU A 156 -6.85 -3.35 -25.96
N GLN A 157 -6.22 -3.36 -27.13
CA GLN A 157 -5.46 -2.23 -27.65
C GLN A 157 -6.35 -1.04 -28.01
N GLU A 158 -7.51 -1.28 -28.64
CA GLU A 158 -8.50 -0.25 -28.91
C GLU A 158 -9.03 0.39 -27.62
N GLN A 159 -9.31 -0.43 -26.60
CA GLN A 159 -9.73 0.06 -25.28
C GLN A 159 -8.61 0.86 -24.59
N GLN A 160 -7.34 0.46 -24.73
CA GLN A 160 -6.19 1.20 -24.22
C GLN A 160 -6.06 2.58 -24.87
N GLN A 161 -6.19 2.67 -26.19
CA GLN A 161 -6.12 3.95 -26.90
C GLN A 161 -7.28 4.88 -26.51
N ALA A 162 -8.50 4.34 -26.42
CA ALA A 162 -9.67 5.10 -25.98
C ALA A 162 -9.51 5.62 -24.54
N LEU A 163 -8.93 4.80 -23.65
CA LEU A 163 -8.61 5.20 -22.29
C LEU A 163 -7.59 6.32 -22.24
N GLN A 164 -6.50 6.22 -23.03
CA GLN A 164 -5.48 7.25 -23.07
C GLN A 164 -6.05 8.61 -23.51
N GLN A 165 -6.87 8.62 -24.57
CA GLN A 165 -7.55 9.84 -25.03
C GLN A 165 -8.46 10.43 -23.96
N LEU A 166 -9.22 9.58 -23.25
CA LEU A 166 -10.10 10.01 -22.16
C LEU A 166 -9.29 10.62 -21.00
N THR A 167 -8.17 10.02 -20.64
CA THR A 167 -7.27 10.54 -19.59
C THR A 167 -6.70 11.90 -19.97
N GLU A 168 -6.23 12.06 -21.21
CA GLU A 168 -5.69 13.33 -21.70
C GLU A 168 -6.75 14.45 -21.68
N GLN A 169 -7.98 14.16 -22.08
CA GLN A 169 -9.09 15.12 -22.01
C GLN A 169 -9.42 15.54 -20.58
N LEU A 170 -9.53 14.59 -19.65
CA LEU A 170 -9.80 14.89 -18.23
C LEU A 170 -8.68 15.70 -17.58
N GLU A 171 -7.43 15.45 -17.94
CA GLU A 171 -6.29 16.19 -17.41
C GLU A 171 -6.30 17.66 -17.88
N GLN A 172 -6.69 17.91 -19.13
CA GLN A 172 -6.88 19.27 -19.65
C GLN A 172 -7.97 20.02 -18.87
N GLU A 173 -9.09 19.38 -18.56
CA GLU A 173 -10.16 19.98 -17.75
C GLU A 173 -9.70 20.31 -16.32
N ARG A 174 -8.89 19.44 -15.72
CA ARG A 174 -8.40 19.56 -14.34
C ARG A 174 -7.24 20.55 -14.19
N SER A 175 -6.61 21.01 -15.28
CA SER A 175 -5.49 21.96 -15.25
C SER A 175 -5.80 23.27 -14.49
N LYS A 176 -7.09 23.63 -14.36
CA LYS A 176 -7.57 24.82 -13.65
C LYS A 176 -7.51 24.73 -12.13
N GLN A 177 -7.29 23.54 -11.55
CA GLN A 177 -7.23 23.33 -10.10
C GLN A 177 -5.95 23.85 -9.46
N ALA A 178 -4.91 24.15 -10.25
CA ALA A 178 -3.65 24.68 -9.74
C ALA A 178 -3.78 26.09 -9.14
N ALA A 179 -4.88 26.80 -9.44
CA ALA A 179 -5.16 28.13 -8.92
C ALA A 179 -6.06 28.14 -7.66
N LEU A 180 -6.45 26.97 -7.14
CA LEU A 180 -7.30 26.90 -5.94
C LEU A 180 -6.48 27.21 -4.68
N GLU A 181 -7.14 27.80 -3.69
CA GLU A 181 -6.56 27.98 -2.36
C GLU A 181 -6.83 26.73 -1.50
N ALA A 182 -5.92 26.47 -0.56
CA ALA A 182 -6.12 25.38 0.39
C ALA A 182 -7.35 25.66 1.28
N PRO A 183 -8.24 24.66 1.50
CA PRO A 183 -9.34 24.80 2.44
C PRO A 183 -8.80 25.12 3.84
N ALA A 184 -9.55 25.93 4.61
CA ALA A 184 -9.18 26.26 5.97
C ALA A 184 -9.15 25.00 6.86
N LYS A 185 -8.32 25.01 7.92
CA LYS A 185 -8.15 23.86 8.84
C LYS A 185 -9.47 23.25 9.36
N PRO A 186 -10.50 24.05 9.74
CA PRO A 186 -11.78 23.49 10.17
C PRO A 186 -12.48 22.69 9.06
N ASP A 187 -12.36 23.11 7.81
CA ASP A 187 -12.97 22.41 6.68
C ASP A 187 -12.17 21.17 6.29
N GLN A 188 -10.83 21.21 6.41
CA GLN A 188 -10.00 20.00 6.28
C GLN A 188 -10.43 18.92 7.29
N HIS A 189 -10.63 19.31 8.56
CA HIS A 189 -11.08 18.38 9.59
C HIS A 189 -12.49 17.82 9.32
N LYS A 190 -13.43 18.63 8.83
CA LYS A 190 -14.76 18.13 8.44
C LYS A 190 -14.67 17.09 7.31
N ARG A 191 -13.82 17.34 6.31
CA ARG A 191 -13.59 16.41 5.19
C ARG A 191 -12.95 15.12 5.68
N GLN A 192 -11.98 15.21 6.60
CA GLN A 192 -11.40 14.05 7.25
C GLN A 192 -12.43 13.23 8.02
N GLN A 193 -13.32 13.89 8.76
CA GLN A 193 -14.41 13.22 9.47
C GLN A 193 -15.38 12.53 8.51
N HIS A 194 -15.72 13.17 7.39
CA HIS A 194 -16.53 12.55 6.36
C HIS A 194 -15.84 11.32 5.76
N SER A 195 -14.55 11.45 5.39
CA SER A 195 -13.73 10.34 4.90
C SER A 195 -13.66 9.18 5.90
N GLN A 196 -13.54 9.48 7.20
CA GLN A 196 -13.59 8.49 8.27
C GLN A 196 -14.96 7.78 8.33
N GLN A 197 -16.07 8.52 8.27
CA GLN A 197 -17.41 7.93 8.29
C GLN A 197 -17.65 6.99 7.12
N VAL A 198 -17.16 7.35 5.93
CA VAL A 198 -17.24 6.48 4.74
C VAL A 198 -16.41 5.22 4.98
N ALA A 199 -15.16 5.34 5.43
CA ALA A 199 -14.30 4.20 5.75
C ALA A 199 -14.94 3.27 6.80
N ASP A 200 -15.52 3.82 7.86
CA ASP A 200 -16.22 3.07 8.90
C ASP A 200 -17.45 2.32 8.33
N SER A 201 -18.23 2.97 7.45
CA SER A 201 -19.38 2.34 6.78
C SER A 201 -19.01 1.18 5.86
N LEU A 202 -17.78 1.21 5.32
CA LEU A 202 -17.19 0.15 4.52
C LEU A 202 -16.41 -0.86 5.36
N HIS A 203 -16.44 -0.72 6.70
CA HIS A 203 -15.77 -1.60 7.66
C HIS A 203 -14.25 -1.68 7.42
N TRP A 204 -13.63 -0.57 7.03
CA TRP A 204 -12.19 -0.52 6.88
C TRP A 204 -11.49 -0.50 8.24
N ASP A 205 -10.39 -1.24 8.33
CA ASP A 205 -9.53 -1.28 9.50
C ASP A 205 -8.14 -0.75 9.13
N GLU A 206 -7.71 0.30 9.83
CA GLU A 206 -6.41 0.95 9.62
C GLU A 206 -5.24 0.00 9.87
N ALA A 207 -5.34 -0.92 10.83
CA ALA A 207 -4.27 -1.87 11.10
C ALA A 207 -4.09 -2.83 9.91
N THR A 208 -5.20 -3.33 9.35
CA THR A 208 -5.22 -4.18 8.17
C THR A 208 -4.67 -3.45 6.95
N THR A 209 -5.08 -2.21 6.68
CA THR A 209 -4.59 -1.46 5.51
C THR A 209 -3.11 -1.07 5.65
N ARG A 210 -2.64 -0.75 6.86
CA ARG A 210 -1.22 -0.51 7.12
C ARG A 210 -0.36 -1.74 6.92
N ARG A 211 -0.86 -2.92 7.32
CA ARG A 211 -0.20 -4.21 7.10
C ARG A 211 0.08 -4.43 5.61
N LEU A 212 -0.89 -4.12 4.73
CA LEU A 212 -0.71 -4.21 3.28
C LEU A 212 0.48 -3.36 2.77
N LEU A 213 0.68 -2.17 3.34
CA LEU A 213 1.80 -1.30 2.99
C LEU A 213 3.13 -1.92 3.42
N ILE A 214 3.22 -2.34 4.68
CA ILE A 214 4.46 -2.88 5.26
C ILE A 214 4.84 -4.18 4.54
N ASP A 215 3.88 -5.06 4.27
CA ASP A 215 4.10 -6.30 3.51
C ASP A 215 4.64 -5.99 2.10
N SER A 216 4.10 -4.95 1.44
CA SER A 216 4.59 -4.52 0.12
C SER A 216 6.03 -4.00 0.17
N MET A 217 6.38 -3.26 1.23
CA MET A 217 7.74 -2.73 1.43
C MET A 217 8.74 -3.86 1.75
N LEU A 218 8.33 -4.85 2.54
CA LEU A 218 9.14 -6.04 2.83
C LEU A 218 9.41 -6.84 1.54
N LEU A 219 8.38 -7.05 0.74
CA LEU A 219 8.50 -7.73 -0.54
C LEU A 219 9.43 -7.01 -1.51
N GLN A 220 9.35 -5.69 -1.60
CA GLN A 220 10.27 -4.87 -2.42
C GLN A 220 11.73 -5.01 -1.97
N ALA A 221 11.96 -5.26 -0.68
CA ALA A 221 13.29 -5.56 -0.13
C ALA A 221 13.71 -7.04 -0.32
N GLY A 222 12.88 -7.86 -0.99
CA GLY A 222 13.15 -9.26 -1.27
C GLY A 222 12.67 -10.24 -0.19
N TRP A 223 11.90 -9.78 0.80
CA TRP A 223 11.36 -10.63 1.86
C TRP A 223 10.01 -11.23 1.46
N ASN A 224 9.90 -12.56 1.49
CA ASN A 224 8.63 -13.23 1.26
C ASN A 224 7.87 -13.41 2.60
N VAL A 225 6.82 -12.62 2.81
CA VAL A 225 5.97 -12.67 4.01
C VAL A 225 5.17 -13.98 4.17
N GLU A 226 4.99 -14.73 3.07
CA GLU A 226 4.34 -16.06 3.09
C GLU A 226 5.33 -17.17 3.45
N ASN A 227 6.64 -16.88 3.40
CA ASN A 227 7.68 -17.82 3.78
C ASN A 227 8.08 -17.61 5.25
N SER A 228 7.56 -18.49 6.12
CA SER A 228 7.83 -18.44 7.56
C SER A 228 9.30 -18.61 7.95
N GLN A 229 10.14 -19.15 7.04
CA GLN A 229 11.59 -19.25 7.24
C GLN A 229 12.31 -17.91 6.98
N GLN A 230 11.68 -16.99 6.24
CA GLN A 230 12.21 -15.65 6.01
C GLN A 230 11.56 -14.63 6.93
N VAL A 231 10.25 -14.69 7.10
CA VAL A 231 9.47 -13.71 7.86
C VAL A 231 8.51 -14.43 8.79
N SER A 232 8.62 -14.17 10.09
CA SER A 232 7.59 -14.56 11.05
C SER A 232 6.69 -13.37 11.36
N LEU A 233 5.38 -13.58 11.26
CA LEU A 233 4.36 -12.58 11.62
C LEU A 233 3.88 -12.82 13.05
N GLU A 234 3.61 -11.74 13.80
CA GLU A 234 3.13 -11.80 15.18
C GLU A 234 3.96 -12.78 16.03
N TYR A 235 5.29 -12.68 15.91
CA TYR A 235 6.21 -13.63 16.53
C TYR A 235 6.21 -13.45 18.05
N ARG A 236 5.88 -14.52 18.75
CA ARG A 236 5.82 -14.53 20.21
C ARG A 236 7.23 -14.42 20.79
N LEU A 237 7.40 -13.44 21.67
CA LEU A 237 8.63 -13.17 22.41
C LEU A 237 8.42 -13.46 23.89
N ASP A 238 9.43 -14.08 24.51
CA ASP A 238 9.48 -14.23 25.95
C ASP A 238 9.77 -12.86 26.58
N PHE A 239 8.78 -12.31 27.28
CA PHE A 239 8.82 -10.93 27.76
C PHE A 239 8.47 -10.84 29.25
N PRO A 240 9.42 -11.21 30.14
CA PRO A 240 9.15 -11.44 31.55
C PRO A 240 8.69 -10.19 32.33
N HIS A 241 8.95 -8.98 31.81
CA HIS A 241 8.55 -7.72 32.44
C HIS A 241 7.18 -7.17 31.98
N ASN A 242 6.49 -7.85 31.06
CA ASN A 242 5.12 -7.50 30.65
C ASN A 242 4.12 -8.23 31.58
N PRO A 243 3.02 -7.59 32.02
CA PRO A 243 1.95 -8.26 32.79
C PRO A 243 1.47 -9.61 32.25
N SER A 244 1.53 -9.81 30.93
CA SER A 244 1.14 -11.06 30.26
C SER A 244 2.28 -12.09 30.11
N GLY A 245 3.50 -11.72 30.51
CA GLY A 245 4.72 -12.51 30.36
C GLY A 245 5.22 -12.69 28.92
N ASN A 246 4.51 -12.13 27.92
CA ASN A 246 4.80 -12.31 26.50
C ASN A 246 4.70 -10.99 25.73
N GLY A 247 5.44 -10.87 24.64
CA GLY A 247 5.30 -9.81 23.63
C GLY A 247 5.06 -10.43 22.25
N PHE A 248 4.56 -9.63 21.30
CA PHE A 248 4.39 -10.07 19.91
C PHE A 248 5.04 -9.03 19.01
N ALA A 249 6.14 -9.40 18.36
CA ALA A 249 6.73 -8.57 17.31
C ALA A 249 5.92 -8.73 16.04
N ASP A 250 5.55 -7.62 15.39
CA ASP A 250 4.74 -7.66 14.18
C ASP A 250 5.45 -8.47 13.07
N TYR A 251 6.76 -8.24 12.89
CA TYR A 251 7.59 -9.02 11.98
C TYR A 251 8.96 -9.32 12.57
N VAL A 252 9.46 -10.53 12.33
CA VAL A 252 10.87 -10.90 12.52
C VAL A 252 11.42 -11.40 11.21
N LEU A 253 12.53 -10.81 10.76
CA LEU A 253 13.21 -11.14 9.51
C LEU A 253 14.41 -12.03 9.82
N TRP A 254 14.50 -13.19 9.18
CA TRP A 254 15.43 -14.26 9.53
C TRP A 254 16.56 -14.45 8.51
N GLY A 255 17.76 -14.70 9.02
CA GLY A 255 18.93 -15.09 8.24
C GLY A 255 18.90 -16.58 7.88
N ASP A 256 19.71 -16.99 6.90
CA ASP A 256 19.84 -18.43 6.55
C ASP A 256 20.41 -19.29 7.69
N ASN A 257 21.06 -18.65 8.66
CA ASN A 257 21.58 -19.29 9.85
C ASN A 257 20.52 -19.49 10.96
N GLY A 258 19.25 -19.15 10.70
CA GLY A 258 18.15 -19.24 11.67
C GLY A 258 18.20 -18.18 12.78
N LYS A 259 19.02 -17.13 12.64
CA LYS A 259 19.13 -16.02 13.59
C LYS A 259 18.38 -14.78 13.08
N PRO A 260 17.85 -13.93 13.99
CA PRO A 260 17.08 -12.78 13.58
C PRO A 260 18.00 -11.69 13.04
N LEU A 261 17.73 -11.24 11.82
CA LEU A 261 18.41 -10.12 11.16
C LEU A 261 17.76 -8.78 11.48
N ALA A 262 16.43 -8.75 11.55
CA ALA A 262 15.72 -7.55 11.93
C ALA A 262 14.41 -7.87 12.66
N VAL A 263 13.94 -6.89 13.44
CA VAL A 263 12.58 -6.84 13.97
C VAL A 263 11.90 -5.60 13.40
N VAL A 264 10.65 -5.75 12.95
CA VAL A 264 9.85 -4.63 12.43
C VAL A 264 8.61 -4.47 13.29
N GLU A 265 8.43 -3.26 13.79
CA GLU A 265 7.27 -2.88 14.58
C GLU A 265 6.36 -1.92 13.77
N ALA A 266 5.11 -2.32 13.55
CA ALA A 266 4.11 -1.50 12.88
C ALA A 266 3.45 -0.52 13.86
N LYS A 267 3.30 0.73 13.44
CA LYS A 267 2.77 1.80 14.30
C LYS A 267 1.69 2.61 13.61
N LYS A 268 0.74 3.12 14.40
CA LYS A 268 -0.18 4.16 13.94
C LYS A 268 0.60 5.43 13.61
N SER A 269 0.07 6.27 12.73
CA SER A 269 0.67 7.58 12.44
C SER A 269 0.60 8.52 13.66
N GLY A 270 1.64 9.33 13.87
CA GLY A 270 1.69 10.38 14.91
C GLY A 270 2.87 10.27 15.88
N ASN A 271 3.35 11.41 16.39
CA ASN A 271 4.58 11.49 17.20
C ASN A 271 4.57 10.64 18.47
N VAL A 272 3.43 10.59 19.18
CA VAL A 272 3.29 9.75 20.40
C VAL A 272 3.44 8.27 20.05
N SER A 273 2.84 7.84 18.94
CA SER A 273 2.95 6.48 18.42
C SER A 273 4.38 6.14 17.97
N LEU A 274 5.09 7.10 17.34
CA LEU A 274 6.49 6.93 16.94
C LEU A 274 7.41 6.69 18.15
N GLN A 275 7.28 7.48 19.21
CA GLN A 275 8.10 7.31 20.42
C GLN A 275 7.80 5.98 21.13
N ALA A 276 6.52 5.64 21.29
CA ALA A 276 6.10 4.39 21.88
C ALA A 276 6.59 3.18 21.06
N GLY A 277 6.53 3.27 19.73
CA GLY A 277 7.00 2.22 18.84
C GLY A 277 8.48 2.00 18.86
N ARG A 278 9.26 3.07 18.95
CA ARG A 278 10.71 2.99 19.11
C ARG A 278 11.10 2.18 20.34
N GLU A 279 10.51 2.49 21.50
CA GLU A 279 10.82 1.79 22.74
C GLU A 279 10.37 0.33 22.69
N GLN A 280 9.18 0.06 22.14
CA GLN A 280 8.68 -1.30 21.99
C GLN A 280 9.56 -2.16 21.06
N ALA A 281 9.99 -1.60 19.93
CA ALA A 281 10.85 -2.32 18.98
C ALA A 281 12.24 -2.62 19.59
N ARG A 282 12.78 -1.73 20.42
CA ARG A 282 14.02 -1.96 21.19
C ARG A 282 13.87 -3.12 22.17
N LEU A 283 12.78 -3.11 22.93
CA LEU A 283 12.45 -4.17 23.87
C LEU A 283 12.32 -5.53 23.16
N TYR A 284 11.75 -5.57 21.95
CA TYR A 284 11.65 -6.78 21.15
C TYR A 284 13.02 -7.28 20.65
N ALA A 285 13.91 -6.36 20.25
CA ALA A 285 15.29 -6.73 19.92
C ALA A 285 16.05 -7.30 21.13
N ASP A 286 15.83 -6.76 22.34
CA ASP A 286 16.43 -7.29 23.58
C ASP A 286 15.95 -8.73 23.87
N ALA A 287 14.65 -9.00 23.69
CA ALA A 287 14.08 -10.34 23.86
C ALA A 287 14.65 -11.33 22.82
N LEU A 288 14.67 -10.95 21.53
CA LEU A 288 15.24 -11.78 20.47
C LEU A 288 16.72 -12.08 20.68
N GLN A 289 17.50 -11.10 21.15
CA GLN A 289 18.91 -11.29 21.49
C GLN A 289 19.08 -12.29 22.63
N THR A 290 18.24 -12.22 23.65
CA THR A 290 18.26 -13.15 24.78
C THR A 290 17.91 -14.57 24.34
N MET A 291 16.92 -14.72 23.46
CA MET A 291 16.45 -16.02 22.97
C MET A 291 17.40 -16.68 21.96
N THR A 292 18.05 -15.89 21.10
CA THR A 292 18.77 -16.41 19.92
C THR A 292 20.28 -16.14 19.93
N GLY A 293 20.75 -15.30 20.86
CA GLY A 293 22.14 -14.87 20.97
C GLY A 293 22.59 -13.87 19.89
N GLN A 294 21.68 -13.34 19.08
CA GLN A 294 21.98 -12.33 18.06
C GLN A 294 21.02 -11.14 18.20
N ARG A 295 21.59 -9.93 18.20
CA ARG A 295 20.81 -8.70 18.23
C ARG A 295 20.35 -8.35 16.81
N PRO A 296 19.03 -8.31 16.55
CA PRO A 296 18.52 -7.87 15.25
C PRO A 296 18.60 -6.34 15.11
N VAL A 297 18.66 -5.87 13.86
CA VAL A 297 18.44 -4.46 13.53
C VAL A 297 16.97 -4.10 13.80
N ILE A 298 16.73 -2.92 14.37
CA ILE A 298 15.38 -2.48 14.71
C ILE A 298 14.81 -1.63 13.57
N PHE A 299 13.61 -1.95 13.14
CA PHE A 299 12.78 -1.07 12.33
C PHE A 299 11.46 -0.77 13.03
N TYR A 300 10.96 0.43 12.79
CA TYR A 300 9.56 0.74 13.06
C TYR A 300 9.00 1.59 11.93
N SER A 301 7.74 1.33 11.57
CA SER A 301 7.13 1.90 10.38
C SER A 301 5.64 2.15 10.58
N ASN A 302 5.14 3.23 10.00
CA ASN A 302 3.71 3.48 9.86
C ASN A 302 3.20 3.21 8.42
N GLY A 303 4.04 2.65 7.55
CA GLY A 303 3.76 2.43 6.13
C GLY A 303 4.13 3.61 5.21
N TYR A 304 4.23 4.83 5.75
CA TYR A 304 4.63 6.05 5.02
C TYR A 304 6.07 6.45 5.33
N GLU A 305 6.40 6.42 6.62
CA GLU A 305 7.71 6.68 7.18
C GLU A 305 8.21 5.40 7.82
N SER A 306 9.45 5.05 7.49
CA SER A 306 10.16 3.94 8.12
C SER A 306 11.44 4.47 8.73
N PHE A 307 11.77 3.93 9.88
CA PHE A 307 12.98 4.28 10.62
C PHE A 307 13.79 3.03 10.88
N ILE A 308 15.10 3.17 10.77
CA ILE A 308 16.06 2.15 11.16
C ILE A 308 16.78 2.60 12.41
N TRP A 309 16.98 1.67 13.33
CA TRP A 309 17.78 1.86 14.53
C TRP A 309 18.67 0.64 14.73
N ASP A 310 19.96 0.84 14.51
CA ASP A 310 20.99 -0.08 15.00
C ASP A 310 21.54 0.51 16.29
N ASP A 311 20.89 0.18 17.39
CA ASP A 311 21.20 0.73 18.71
C ASP A 311 22.46 0.13 19.34
N SER A 312 23.02 -0.92 18.73
CA SER A 312 24.33 -1.46 19.10
C SER A 312 25.48 -0.57 18.61
N GLN A 313 25.26 0.19 17.52
CA GLN A 313 26.27 1.02 16.88
C GLN A 313 26.00 2.52 17.05
N TYR A 314 24.74 2.93 16.98
CA TYR A 314 24.33 4.32 16.97
C TYR A 314 23.24 4.57 18.00
N ASN A 315 23.44 5.58 18.85
CA ASN A 315 22.43 5.96 19.85
C ASN A 315 21.26 6.78 19.24
N SER A 316 21.11 6.79 17.92
CA SER A 316 20.08 7.54 17.20
C SER A 316 19.51 6.74 16.04
N TYR A 317 18.18 6.76 15.93
CA TYR A 317 17.45 6.27 14.77
C TYR A 317 17.58 7.25 13.59
N ARG A 318 17.34 6.78 12.37
CA ARG A 318 17.27 7.62 11.16
C ARG A 318 16.14 7.18 10.24
N PRO A 319 15.53 8.09 9.46
CA PRO A 319 14.57 7.71 8.44
C PRO A 319 15.23 6.90 7.32
N VAL A 320 14.46 5.97 6.74
CA VAL A 320 14.82 5.17 5.56
C VAL A 320 13.64 5.06 4.61
N TYR A 321 13.92 4.91 3.31
CA TYR A 321 12.90 4.82 2.27
C TYR A 321 12.30 3.42 2.10
N GLY A 322 12.93 2.39 2.69
CA GLY A 322 12.48 1.01 2.60
C GLY A 322 13.27 0.12 3.56
N PHE A 323 12.77 -1.11 3.74
CA PHE A 323 13.49 -2.12 4.51
C PHE A 323 14.74 -2.58 3.77
N TYR A 324 15.71 -3.08 4.53
CA TYR A 324 16.95 -3.56 3.95
C TYR A 324 16.75 -5.00 3.47
N SER A 325 17.43 -5.34 2.36
CA SER A 325 17.47 -6.72 1.88
C SER A 325 18.20 -7.61 2.88
N LYS A 326 17.97 -8.92 2.77
CA LYS A 326 18.63 -9.94 3.58
C LYS A 326 20.16 -9.75 3.59
N ASP A 327 20.77 -9.69 2.40
CA ASP A 327 22.22 -9.50 2.25
C ASP A 327 22.72 -8.21 2.92
N SER A 328 21.95 -7.12 2.84
CA SER A 328 22.31 -5.84 3.48
C SER A 328 22.25 -5.93 5.00
N LEU A 329 21.28 -6.65 5.55
CA LEU A 329 21.16 -6.88 6.99
C LEU A 329 22.23 -7.86 7.50
N ASP A 330 22.49 -8.93 6.75
CA ASP A 330 23.61 -9.84 7.03
C ASP A 330 24.95 -9.10 7.01
N TYR A 331 25.15 -8.21 6.05
CA TYR A 331 26.35 -7.36 5.99
C TYR A 331 26.45 -6.44 7.22
N LEU A 332 25.36 -5.77 7.60
CA LEU A 332 25.33 -4.90 8.79
C LEU A 332 25.69 -5.67 10.07
N ILE A 333 25.16 -6.88 10.24
CA ILE A 333 25.39 -7.68 11.44
C ILE A 333 26.80 -8.28 11.46
N ASN A 334 27.32 -8.77 10.33
CA ASN A 334 28.56 -9.55 10.29
C ASN A 334 29.84 -8.73 10.08
N LEU A 335 29.80 -7.60 9.36
CA LEU A 335 31.03 -6.83 9.05
C LEU A 335 31.33 -5.67 10.02
N LEU A 336 30.38 -5.29 10.87
CA LEU A 336 30.54 -4.21 11.85
C LEU A 336 31.02 -4.61 13.27
N PRO A 337 31.40 -5.87 13.62
CA PRO A 337 32.03 -6.16 14.93
C PRO A 337 33.45 -5.57 15.11
N GLY A 338 34.02 -4.91 14.10
CA GLY A 338 35.46 -4.64 13.96
C GLY A 338 36.00 -3.26 14.38
N LYS A 339 35.27 -2.44 15.15
CA LYS A 339 35.86 -1.23 15.79
C LYS A 339 35.66 -1.23 17.31
N ARG A 340 36.09 -2.31 17.97
CA ARG A 340 36.60 -2.19 19.34
C ARG A 340 38.06 -1.73 19.23
N PHE A 341 38.29 -0.42 19.23
CA PHE A 341 39.59 0.07 19.67
C PHE A 341 39.73 -0.33 21.13
N ARG A 342 40.56 -1.34 21.38
CA ARG A 342 41.22 -1.48 22.67
C ARG A 342 42.18 -0.30 22.77
N ASP A 343 42.02 0.52 23.79
CA ASP A 343 43.13 1.12 24.52
C ASP A 343 42.91 0.81 26.00
#